data_AF-A0A6N2L1S2-F1
#
_entry.id   AF-A0A6N2L1S2-F1
#
_cell.length_a   1.000
_cell.length_b   1.000
_cell.length_c   1.000
_cell.angle_alpha   90.00
_cell.angle_beta   90.00
_cell.angle_gamma   90.00
#
_symmetry.space_group_name_H-M   'P 1'
#
loop_
_entity.id
_entity.type
_entity.pdbx_description
1 polymer ?
#
loop_
_entity_poly.entity_id
_entity_poly.type
_entity_poly.pdbx_seq_one_letter_code
_entity_poly.pdbx_strand_id
1 'polypeptide(L)' 'MDEKEGSGLNVLSSRLKKLENLYLRGNPFNDGIFPSLTGFSSLKCLDLSNNILTGSASIN' A
#
# COMPACT_ATOMS: atom_id res chain seq x y z
N MET A 1 -14.69 14.43 -7.28
CA MET A 1 -14.24 13.33 -8.15
C MET A 1 -13.96 12.17 -7.20
N ASP A 2 -14.83 11.17 -7.17
CA ASP A 2 -14.71 10.02 -6.26
C ASP A 2 -13.51 9.17 -6.67
N GLU A 3 -12.43 9.30 -5.91
CA GLU A 3 -11.16 8.60 -6.11
C GLU A 3 -11.32 7.12 -5.72
N LYS A 4 -11.89 6.32 -6.64
CA LYS A 4 -11.97 4.85 -6.53
C LYS A 4 -10.64 4.13 -6.83
N GLU A 5 -9.51 4.85 -6.80
CA GLU A 5 -8.19 4.31 -7.11
C GLU A 5 -7.60 3.45 -5.98
N GLY A 6 -8.22 3.42 -4.80
CA GLY A 6 -7.86 2.49 -3.71
C GLY A 6 -8.50 1.10 -3.78
N SER A 7 -9.34 0.77 -4.77
CA SER A 7 -10.23 -0.42 -4.67
C SER A 7 -9.51 -1.76 -4.83
N GLY A 8 -8.53 -1.87 -5.72
CA GLY A 8 -7.82 -3.14 -5.99
C GLY A 8 -6.93 -3.58 -4.83
N LEU A 9 -6.08 -2.68 -4.32
CA LEU A 9 -5.11 -3.00 -3.28
C LEU A 9 -5.79 -3.35 -1.94
N ASN A 10 -6.90 -2.69 -1.61
CA ASN A 10 -7.73 -3.03 -0.45
C ASN A 10 -8.33 -4.45 -0.54
N VAL A 11 -8.78 -4.86 -1.73
CA VAL A 11 -9.27 -6.24 -1.93
C VAL A 11 -8.12 -7.24 -1.76
N LEU A 12 -6.95 -6.94 -2.34
CA LEU A 12 -5.77 -7.80 -2.20
C LEU A 12 -5.32 -7.92 -0.74
N SER A 13 -5.26 -6.82 0.00
CA SER A 13 -4.85 -6.83 1.40
C SER A 13 -5.84 -7.58 2.31
N SER A 14 -7.12 -7.63 1.94
CA SER A 14 -8.11 -8.48 2.63
C SER A 14 -7.94 -9.99 2.36
N ARG A 15 -7.39 -10.38 1.21
CA ARG A 15 -7.33 -11.79 0.76
C ARG A 15 -5.95 -12.42 0.94
N LEU A 16 -4.89 -11.64 0.73
CA LEU A 16 -3.51 -12.11 0.73
C LEU A 16 -2.88 -12.02 2.13
N LYS A 17 -3.56 -12.59 3.13
CA LYS A 17 -3.13 -12.50 4.55
C LYS A 17 -1.79 -13.17 4.85
N LYS A 18 -1.31 -14.05 3.96
CA LYS A 18 -0.02 -14.75 4.07
C LYS A 18 1.08 -14.13 3.20
N LEU A 19 0.82 -13.01 2.52
CA LEU A 19 1.82 -12.38 1.65
C LEU A 19 2.93 -11.79 2.52
N GLU A 20 4.16 -12.25 2.30
CA GLU A 20 5.33 -11.80 3.06
C GLU A 20 6.12 -10.70 2.34
N ASN A 21 6.11 -10.69 1.00
CA ASN A 21 6.91 -9.76 0.22
C ASN A 21 6.01 -9.02 -0.78
N LEU A 22 6.03 -7.70 -0.75
CA LEU A 22 5.28 -6.83 -1.65
C LEU A 22 6.20 -5.76 -2.24
N TYR A 23 6.36 -5.78 -3.56
CA TYR A 23 7.20 -4.83 -4.30
C TYR A 23 6.30 -3.96 -5.18
N LEU A 24 6.24 -2.67 -4.89
CA LEU A 24 5.45 -1.67 -5.61
C LEU A 24 6.33 -0.52 -6.11
N ARG A 25 7.64 -0.76 -6.23
CA ARG A 25 8.62 0.21 -6.72
C ARG A 25 8.23 0.77 -8.09
N GLY A 26 8.41 2.08 -8.28
CA GLY A 26 8.25 2.72 -9.59
C GLY A 26 6.80 2.91 -10.02
N ASN A 27 5.86 2.99 -9.07
CA ASN A 27 4.45 3.28 -9.35
C ASN A 27 4.13 4.74 -8.99
N PRO A 28 2.99 5.29 -9.44
CA PRO A 28 2.56 6.63 -9.07
C PRO A 28 1.81 6.66 -7.73
N PHE A 29 2.16 5.81 -6.74
CA PHE A 29 1.46 5.81 -5.46
C PHE A 29 1.82 7.04 -4.63
N ASN A 30 0.81 7.61 -3.99
CA ASN A 30 0.93 8.66 -2.99
C ASN A 30 0.64 8.09 -1.59
N ASP A 31 0.64 8.95 -0.57
CA ASP A 31 0.43 8.56 0.83
C ASP A 31 -0.94 7.89 1.10
N GLY A 32 -1.91 7.99 0.17
CA GLY A 32 -3.18 7.27 0.23
C GLY A 32 -3.06 5.75 0.17
N ILE A 33 -1.87 5.21 -0.13
CA ILE A 33 -1.61 3.76 -0.11
C ILE A 33 -1.53 3.16 1.30
N PHE A 34 -1.16 3.96 2.31
CA PHE A 34 -0.86 3.43 3.66
C PHE A 34 -2.02 2.66 4.30
N PRO A 35 -3.29 3.11 4.25
CA PRO A 35 -4.42 2.35 4.79
C PRO A 35 -4.52 0.95 4.20
N SER A 36 -4.32 0.79 2.89
CA SER A 36 -4.38 -0.52 2.22
C SER A 36 -3.26 -1.46 2.65
N LEU A 37 -2.07 -0.93 2.94
CA LEU A 37 -0.91 -1.71 3.35
C LEU A 37 -1.10 -2.38 4.71
N THR A 38 -1.88 -1.76 5.61
CA THR A 38 -2.20 -2.34 6.94
C THR A 38 -2.94 -3.69 6.85
N GLY A 39 -3.62 -3.96 5.74
CA GLY A 39 -4.34 -5.22 5.56
C GLY A 39 -3.44 -6.44 5.35
N PHE A 40 -2.21 -6.26 4.88
CA PHE A 40 -1.27 -7.37 4.64
C PHE A 40 -0.52 -7.76 5.93
N SER A 41 -1.22 -8.48 6.81
CA SER A 41 -0.77 -8.82 8.17
C SER A 41 0.52 -9.63 8.29
N SER A 42 0.99 -10.28 7.22
CA SER A 42 2.20 -11.10 7.24
C SER A 42 3.38 -10.49 6.50
N LEU A 43 3.29 -9.22 6.08
CA LEU A 43 4.39 -8.57 5.37
C LEU A 43 5.66 -8.52 6.22
N LYS A 44 6.76 -8.92 5.59
CA LYS A 44 8.14 -8.85 6.08
C LYS A 44 8.99 -7.92 5.21
N CYS A 45 8.69 -7.85 3.91
CA CYS A 45 9.39 -7.00 2.96
C CYS A 45 8.41 -6.13 2.18
N LEU A 46 8.67 -4.83 2.14
CA LEU A 46 7.90 -3.84 1.41
C LEU A 46 8.86 -2.90 0.67
N ASP A 47 8.74 -2.81 -0.65
CA ASP A 47 9.47 -1.83 -1.46
C ASP A 47 8.50 -0.83 -2.08
N LEU A 48 8.55 0.40 -1.59
CA LEU A 48 7.81 1.56 -2.13
C LEU A 48 8.75 2.59 -2.78
N SER A 49 10.00 2.24 -3.07
CA SER A 49 10.94 3.19 -3.67
C SER A 49 10.44 3.70 -5.03
N ASN A 50 10.88 4.89 -5.44
CA ASN A 50 10.45 5.53 -6.68
C ASN A 50 8.92 5.69 -6.82
N ASN A 51 8.22 6.00 -5.72
CA ASN A 51 6.82 6.43 -5.72
C ASN A 51 6.71 7.93 -5.38
N ILE A 52 5.49 8.48 -5.40
CA ILE A 52 5.18 9.90 -5.13
C ILE A 52 4.81 10.08 -3.65
N LEU A 53 5.56 9.43 -2.76
CA LEU A 53 5.34 9.51 -1.32
C LEU A 53 5.89 10.83 -0.80
N THR A 54 5.08 11.59 -0.07
CA THR A 54 5.50 12.87 0.52
C THR A 54 5.89 12.74 1.98
N GLY A 55 5.68 11.55 2.58
CA GLY A 55 6.07 11.26 3.95
C GLY A 55 5.09 11.82 4.98
N SER A 56 3.90 12.25 4.56
CA SER A 56 2.75 12.58 5.41
C SER A 56 2.08 11.32 5.98
N ALA A 57 2.84 10.25 6.22
CA ALA A 57 2.40 9.14 7.03
C ALA A 57 2.19 9.65 8.46
N SER A 58 1.00 10.16 8.76
CA SER A 58 0.55 10.43 10.12
C SER A 58 0.51 9.09 10.86
N ILE A 59 1.63 8.74 11.48
CA ILE A 59 1.71 7.68 12.47
C ILE A 59 1.14 8.28 13.75
N ASN A 60 -0.14 8.06 14.01
CA ASN A 60 -0.75 8.20 15.34
C ASN A 60 -1.17 6.82 15.81
#